data_AF-A0A9E4UVJ6-F1
#
_entry.id   AF-A0A9E4UVJ6-F1
#
_cell.length_a   1.000
_cell.length_b   1.000
_cell.length_c   1.000
_cell.angle_alpha   90.00
_cell.angle_beta   90.00
_cell.angle_gamma   90.00
#
_symmetry.space_group_name_H-M   'P 1'
#
loop_
_entity.id
_entity.type
_entity.pdbx_description
1 polymer ?
#
loop_
_entity_poly.entity_id
_entity_poly.type
_entity_poly.pdbx_seq_one_letter_code
_entity_poly.pdbx_strand_id
1 'polypeptide(L)'
;TGHWLAALDFYVSTPKEVVIIGPRDDPATAALLQTVYGGFRPNKVLVGAQDAGDAEKHGLPLLEARGMVDGKPTAYVCQNYACQLPVTTPEELTAQLEG
;
A
#
# COMPACT_ATOMS: atom_id res chain seq x y z
N THR A 1 10.38 3.08 -27.33
CA THR A 1 9.91 4.11 -26.38
C THR A 1 8.44 3.88 -26.06
N GLY A 2 8.15 3.11 -25.01
CA GLY A 2 6.77 2.75 -24.59
C GLY A 2 6.22 3.60 -23.44
N HIS A 3 6.94 4.63 -23.00
CA HIS A 3 6.60 5.42 -21.81
C HIS A 3 5.25 6.15 -21.93
N TRP A 4 4.91 6.65 -23.12
CA TRP A 4 3.60 7.28 -23.37
C TRP A 4 2.44 6.29 -23.24
N LEU A 5 2.65 5.03 -23.68
CA LEU A 5 1.64 3.99 -23.53
C LEU A 5 1.47 3.59 -22.06
N ALA A 6 2.56 3.50 -21.30
CA ALA A 6 2.50 3.23 -19.85
C ALA A 6 1.82 4.37 -19.08
N ALA A 7 2.09 5.63 -19.44
CA ALA A 7 1.42 6.78 -18.84
C ALA A 7 -0.08 6.80 -19.17
N LEU A 8 -0.45 6.48 -20.42
CA LEU A 8 -1.85 6.36 -20.81
C LEU A 8 -2.54 5.20 -20.08
N ASP A 9 -1.89 4.03 -20.01
CA ASP A 9 -2.38 2.85 -19.28
C ASP A 9 -2.64 3.17 -17.82
N PHE A 10 -1.72 3.86 -17.14
CA PHE A 10 -1.92 4.36 -15.79
C PHE A 10 -3.12 5.33 -15.70
N TYR A 11 -3.19 6.31 -16.61
CA TYR A 11 -4.23 7.33 -16.61
C TYR A 11 -5.64 6.77 -16.81
N VAL A 12 -5.80 5.73 -17.64
CA VAL A 12 -7.10 5.10 -17.89
C VAL A 12 -7.44 3.98 -16.91
N SER A 13 -6.46 3.53 -16.12
CA SER A 13 -6.67 2.50 -15.10
C SER A 13 -7.38 3.04 -13.85
N THR A 14 -7.65 2.15 -12.91
CA THR A 14 -8.06 2.51 -11.55
C THR A 14 -6.99 2.02 -10.58
N PRO A 15 -5.91 2.81 -10.36
CA PRO A 15 -4.75 2.32 -9.63
C PRO A 15 -5.10 1.86 -8.22
N LYS A 16 -4.48 0.76 -7.79
CA LYS A 16 -4.52 0.38 -6.38
C LYS A 16 -3.52 1.22 -5.60
N GLU A 17 -4.00 1.84 -4.54
CA GLU A 17 -3.20 2.61 -3.60
C GLU A 17 -2.92 1.74 -2.39
N VAL A 18 -1.65 1.38 -2.19
CA VAL A 18 -1.22 0.52 -1.09
C VAL A 18 -0.46 1.36 -0.08
N VAL A 19 -0.89 1.31 1.17
CA VAL A 19 -0.22 1.97 2.29
C VAL A 19 0.27 0.90 3.25
N ILE A 20 1.54 0.97 3.67
CA ILE A 20 2.08 0.10 4.72
C ILE A 20 2.58 0.97 5.87
N ILE A 21 2.01 0.78 7.06
CA ILE A 21 2.45 1.44 8.29
C ILE A 21 3.17 0.41 9.17
N GLY A 22 4.44 0.63 9.46
CA GLY A 22 5.23 -0.20 10.36
C GLY A 22 6.74 0.09 10.28
N PRO A 23 7.52 -0.31 11.31
CA PRO A 23 8.96 -0.08 11.34
C PRO A 23 9.66 -0.76 10.16
N ARG A 24 10.68 -0.08 9.59
CA ARG A 24 11.39 -0.57 8.40
C ARG A 24 12.22 -1.84 8.65
N ASP A 25 12.67 -2.01 9.88
CA ASP A 25 13.47 -3.13 10.36
C ASP A 25 12.63 -4.28 10.91
N ASP A 26 11.30 -4.14 10.98
CA ASP A 26 10.38 -5.21 11.38
C ASP A 26 10.24 -6.25 10.26
N PRO A 27 10.53 -7.54 10.52
CA PRO A 27 10.32 -8.62 9.56
C PRO A 27 8.89 -8.72 9.01
N ALA A 28 7.87 -8.35 9.80
CA ALA A 28 6.49 -8.35 9.34
C ALA A 28 6.22 -7.23 8.33
N THR A 29 6.78 -6.03 8.52
CA THR A 29 6.76 -4.97 7.50
C THR A 29 7.44 -5.44 6.21
N ALA A 30 8.59 -6.11 6.33
CA ALA A 30 9.31 -6.65 5.19
C ALA A 30 8.48 -7.72 4.43
N ALA A 31 7.75 -8.57 5.14
CA ALA A 31 6.86 -9.56 4.54
C ALA A 31 5.72 -8.91 3.75
N LEU A 32 5.08 -7.87 4.29
CA LEU A 32 4.04 -7.11 3.58
C LEU A 32 4.60 -6.44 2.31
N LEU A 33 5.79 -5.83 2.40
CA LEU A 33 6.47 -5.24 1.25
C LEU A 33 6.77 -6.29 0.17
N GLN A 34 7.25 -7.47 0.55
CA GLN A 34 7.49 -8.58 -0.38
C GLN A 34 6.22 -8.99 -1.11
N THR A 35 5.07 -9.05 -0.44
CA THR A 35 3.77 -9.32 -1.10
C THR A 35 3.41 -8.28 -2.16
N VAL A 36 3.66 -7.00 -1.88
CA VAL A 36 3.38 -5.91 -2.84
C VAL A 36 4.31 -5.98 -4.05
N TYR A 37 5.58 -6.27 -3.84
CA TYR A 37 6.60 -6.31 -4.89
C TYR A 37 6.66 -7.64 -5.66
N GLY A 38 6.22 -8.76 -5.06
CA GLY A 38 6.38 -10.10 -5.63
C GLY A 38 5.48 -10.39 -6.83
N GLY A 39 4.33 -9.72 -6.94
CA GLY A 39 3.42 -9.86 -8.07
C GLY A 39 3.52 -8.72 -9.07
N PHE A 40 3.58 -9.04 -10.37
CA PHE A 40 3.44 -8.03 -11.42
C PHE A 40 2.01 -7.50 -11.42
N ARG A 41 1.85 -6.28 -10.90
CA ARG A 41 0.58 -5.55 -10.82
C ARG A 41 0.84 -4.15 -11.40
N PRO A 42 0.53 -3.91 -12.68
CA PRO A 42 0.70 -2.60 -13.29
C PRO A 42 -0.23 -1.60 -12.60
N ASN A 43 0.14 -0.32 -12.67
CA ASN A 43 -0.69 0.79 -12.17
C ASN A 43 -1.05 0.65 -10.69
N LYS A 44 -0.03 0.58 -9.83
CA LYS A 44 -0.20 0.70 -8.38
C LYS A 44 0.67 1.83 -7.83
N VAL A 45 0.24 2.41 -6.72
CA VAL A 45 1.03 3.33 -5.91
C VAL A 45 1.29 2.66 -4.56
N LEU A 46 2.53 2.72 -4.08
CA LEU A 46 2.90 2.23 -2.75
C LEU A 46 3.47 3.40 -1.95
N VAL A 47 2.94 3.61 -0.75
CA VAL A 47 3.44 4.56 0.23
C VAL A 47 3.65 3.84 1.55
N GLY A 48 4.66 4.25 2.33
CA GLY A 48 4.86 3.69 3.66
C GLY A 48 5.38 4.71 4.65
N ALA A 49 5.07 4.47 5.92
CA ALA A 49 5.51 5.26 7.06
C ALA A 49 5.86 4.33 8.23
N GLN A 50 6.72 4.78 9.13
CA GLN A 50 7.19 3.95 10.26
C GLN A 50 6.10 3.73 11.31
N ASP A 51 5.28 4.75 11.55
CA ASP A 51 4.16 4.76 12.48
C ASP A 51 3.16 5.87 12.07
N ALA A 52 2.10 6.06 12.86
CA ALA A 52 1.09 7.08 12.60
C ALA A 52 1.65 8.52 12.69
N GLY A 53 2.61 8.78 13.58
CA GLY A 53 3.24 10.10 13.70
C GLY A 53 4.20 10.41 12.56
N ASP A 54 4.90 9.41 12.03
CA ASP A 54 5.68 9.53 10.79
C ASP A 54 4.76 9.78 9.59
N ALA A 55 3.63 9.05 9.52
CA ALA A 55 2.61 9.23 8.48
C ALA A 55 2.09 10.66 8.39
N GLU A 56 1.75 11.28 9.54
CA GLU A 56 1.29 12.67 9.61
C GLU A 56 2.35 13.68 9.12
N LYS A 57 3.65 13.44 9.42
CA LYS A 57 4.74 14.33 9.01
C LYS A 57 4.91 14.41 7.49
N HIS A 58 4.59 13.36 6.76
CA HIS A 58 4.67 13.37 5.30
C HIS A 58 3.58 14.22 4.66
N GLY A 59 2.46 14.47 5.35
CA GLY A 59 1.36 15.32 4.85
C GLY A 59 0.71 14.79 3.57
N LEU A 60 0.78 13.47 3.33
CA LEU A 60 0.18 12.83 2.17
C LEU A 60 -1.25 12.41 2.51
N PRO A 61 -2.28 12.77 1.71
CA PRO A 61 -3.67 12.36 1.97
C PRO A 61 -3.85 10.84 2.13
N LEU A 62 -3.04 10.04 1.43
CA LEU A 62 -3.06 8.57 1.55
C LEU A 62 -2.66 8.05 2.94
N LEU A 63 -1.86 8.82 3.68
CA LEU A 63 -1.35 8.44 5.00
C LEU A 63 -2.22 8.95 6.15
N GLU A 64 -3.18 9.84 5.87
CA GLU A 64 -4.04 10.42 6.90
C GLU A 64 -4.89 9.35 7.61
N ALA A 65 -4.93 9.42 8.93
CA ALA A 65 -5.68 8.49 9.78
C ALA A 65 -5.33 7.00 9.54
N ARG A 66 -4.07 6.70 9.17
CA ARG A 66 -3.54 5.33 9.05
C ARG A 66 -2.55 5.06 10.17
N GLY A 67 -2.68 3.88 10.78
CA GLY A 67 -1.82 3.43 11.88
C GLY A 67 -1.57 1.93 11.83
N MET A 68 -0.81 1.44 12.80
CA MET A 68 -0.72 0.00 13.06
C MET A 68 -2.00 -0.46 13.79
N VAL A 69 -2.55 -1.60 13.38
CA VAL A 69 -3.68 -2.26 14.06
C VAL A 69 -3.10 -3.25 15.06
N ASP A 70 -3.57 -3.19 16.31
CA ASP A 70 -3.09 -4.02 17.42
C ASP A 70 -1.56 -4.04 17.58
N GLY A 71 -0.91 -2.91 17.26
CA GLY A 71 0.55 -2.76 17.33
C GLY A 71 1.33 -3.54 16.26
N LYS A 72 0.66 -4.08 15.23
CA LYS A 72 1.29 -4.83 14.14
C LYS A 72 1.45 -3.96 12.89
N PRO A 73 2.52 -4.17 12.10
CA PRO A 73 2.60 -3.61 10.75
C PRO A 73 1.32 -3.90 9.96
N THR A 74 0.77 -2.87 9.34
CA THR A 74 -0.57 -2.92 8.74
C THR A 74 -0.53 -2.39 7.33
N ALA A 75 -1.14 -3.14 6.42
CA ALA A 75 -1.38 -2.73 5.04
C ALA A 75 -2.83 -2.25 4.86
N TYR A 76 -2.99 -1.21 4.06
CA TYR A 76 -4.28 -0.69 3.60
C TYR A 76 -4.28 -0.69 2.08
N VAL A 77 -5.29 -1.31 1.47
CA VAL A 77 -5.49 -1.29 0.03
C VAL A 77 -6.72 -0.43 -0.27
N CYS A 78 -6.49 0.67 -0.98
CA CYS A 78 -7.50 1.64 -1.34
C CYS A 78 -7.66 1.74 -2.85
N GLN A 79 -8.87 2.08 -3.27
CA GLN A 79 -9.23 2.36 -4.66
C GLN A 79 -10.42 3.32 -4.67
N ASN A 80 -10.37 4.36 -5.50
CA ASN A 80 -11.44 5.36 -5.62
C ASN A 80 -11.92 5.94 -4.27
N TYR A 81 -10.98 6.34 -3.40
CA TYR A 81 -11.27 6.90 -2.07
C TYR A 81 -11.94 5.94 -1.07
N ALA A 82 -12.07 4.66 -1.42
CA ALA A 82 -12.56 3.62 -0.53
C ALA A 82 -11.42 2.64 -0.22
N CYS A 83 -11.26 2.29 1.05
CA CYS A 83 -10.27 1.29 1.47
C CYS A 83 -10.97 0.02 1.93
N GLN A 84 -10.33 -1.11 1.64
CA GLN A 84 -10.69 -2.38 2.24
C GLN A 84 -10.33 -2.39 3.74
N LEU A 85 -10.72 -3.44 4.45
CA LEU A 85 -10.33 -3.61 5.85
C LEU A 85 -8.80 -3.68 5.96
N PRO A 86 -8.19 -3.07 6.98
CA PRO A 86 -6.75 -3.18 7.20
C PRO A 86 -6.35 -4.64 7.45
N VAL A 87 -5.19 -5.02 6.93
CA VAL A 87 -4.66 -6.39 7.05
C VAL A 87 -3.24 -6.38 7.59
N THR A 88 -2.89 -7.43 8.33
CA THR A 88 -1.58 -7.55 8.99
C THR A 88 -0.78 -8.75 8.49
N THR A 89 -1.35 -9.55 7.59
CA THR A 89 -0.71 -10.76 7.05
C THR A 89 -0.47 -10.68 5.54
N PRO A 90 0.60 -11.31 5.03
CA PRO A 90 0.86 -11.44 3.59
C PRO A 90 -0.28 -12.08 2.80
N GLU A 91 -0.95 -13.07 3.38
CA GLU A 91 -2.01 -13.85 2.73
C GLU A 91 -3.26 -13.00 2.51
N GLU A 92 -3.70 -12.28 3.55
CA GLU A 92 -4.82 -11.35 3.46
C GLU A 92 -4.52 -10.21 2.48
N LEU A 93 -3.30 -9.65 2.54
CA LEU A 93 -2.88 -8.62 1.60
C LEU A 93 -2.87 -9.12 0.15
N THR A 94 -2.44 -10.36 -0.08
CA THR A 94 -2.48 -10.96 -1.42
C THR A 94 -3.90 -11.00 -1.95
N ALA A 95 -4.86 -11.46 -1.13
CA ALA A 95 -6.27 -11.52 -1.52
C ALA A 95 -6.83 -10.15 -1.90
N GLN A 96 -6.51 -9.09 -1.14
CA GLN A 96 -6.95 -7.72 -1.48
C GLN A 96 -6.29 -7.18 -2.77
N LEU A 97 -5.08 -7.63 -3.07
CA LEU A 97 -4.34 -7.21 -4.26
C LEU A 97 -4.76 -7.97 -5.53
N GLU A 98 -5.50 -9.08 -5.42
CA GLU A 98 -6.00 -9.86 -6.57
C GLU A 98 -7.39 -9.43 -7.08
N GLY A 99 -8.23 -8.84 -6.22
CA GLY A 99 -9.58 -8.37 -6.60
C GLY A 99 -9.60 -7.04 -7.33
#